data_AF-A0A955JNL3-F1
#
_entry.id   AF-A0A955JNL3-F1
#
_cell.length_a   1.000
_cell.length_b   1.000
_cell.length_c   1.000
_cell.angle_alpha   90.00
_cell.angle_beta   90.00
_cell.angle_gamma   90.00
#
_symmetry.space_group_name_H-M   'P 1'
#
loop_
_entity.id
_entity.type
_entity.pdbx_description
1 polymer ?
#
loop_
_entity_poly.entity_id
_entity_poly.type
_entity_poly.pdbx_seq_one_letter_code
_entity_poly.pdbx_strand_id
1 'polypeptide(L)'
;MNEAEAKKIIDKIVEQVFGYKNPLTIEQFMQKFTFDVKLPQPVTDAVDGTTTWAQSTNPTKFMRMDNARGMEIAGATAETDYLRPTEKFETVEDILASWQQVNYTTTERQNDSINIAQSDNIQRSENVFRSQDVRDSRNIVFTDGAGRCEFIAASQRSQASVFGIRIDDSGECTNCFNVSWCGRLTNCMFMHDCGDMQDSMFCTNLSGKRFCIANMQFEEAEYRRLRDIVVQWVLTDGVSG
;
A
#
# COMPACT_ATOMS: atom_id res chain seq x y z
N MET A 1 -12.07 8.27 3.67
CA MET A 1 -11.98 6.95 4.33
C MET A 1 -11.48 7.13 5.75
N ASN A 2 -11.76 6.22 6.67
CA ASN A 2 -11.27 6.23 8.05
C ASN A 2 -10.70 4.86 8.49
N GLU A 3 -10.10 4.83 9.68
CA GLU A 3 -9.48 3.62 10.26
C GLU A 3 -10.48 2.48 10.49
N ALA A 4 -11.75 2.76 10.80
CA ALA A 4 -12.77 1.73 10.95
C ALA A 4 -13.22 1.14 9.60
N GLU A 5 -13.10 1.88 8.50
CA GLU A 5 -13.29 1.37 7.13
C GLU A 5 -12.09 0.56 6.67
N ALA A 6 -10.86 1.04 6.94
CA ALA A 6 -9.63 0.28 6.71
C ALA A 6 -9.64 -1.05 7.48
N LYS A 7 -10.06 -1.02 8.75
CA LYS A 7 -10.20 -2.22 9.59
C LYS A 7 -11.20 -3.23 9.01
N LYS A 8 -12.35 -2.78 8.47
CA LYS A 8 -13.31 -3.69 7.79
C LYS A 8 -12.69 -4.37 6.56
N ILE A 9 -11.84 -3.67 5.81
CA ILE A 9 -11.13 -4.22 4.65
C ILE A 9 -10.06 -5.23 5.11
N ILE A 10 -9.24 -4.88 6.11
CA ILE A 10 -8.30 -5.80 6.75
C ILE A 10 -9.03 -7.06 7.25
N ASP A 11 -10.15 -6.90 7.94
CA ASP A 11 -10.90 -8.02 8.55
C ASP A 11 -11.49 -8.94 7.48
N LYS A 12 -12.03 -8.38 6.40
CA LYS A 12 -12.47 -9.15 5.23
C LYS A 12 -11.29 -9.90 4.59
N ILE A 13 -10.14 -9.24 4.41
CA ILE A 13 -8.95 -9.88 3.83
C ILE A 13 -8.49 -11.04 4.72
N VAL A 14 -8.29 -10.83 6.02
CA VAL A 14 -7.91 -11.89 6.98
C VAL A 14 -8.89 -13.06 6.95
N GLU A 15 -10.20 -12.80 6.88
CA GLU A 15 -11.22 -13.86 6.79
C GLU A 15 -11.13 -14.65 5.48
N GLN A 16 -10.94 -13.99 4.32
CA GLN A 16 -10.79 -14.66 3.02
C GLN A 16 -9.44 -15.38 2.83
N VAL A 17 -8.39 -14.93 3.53
CA VAL A 17 -7.03 -15.48 3.46
C VAL A 17 -6.87 -16.69 4.37
N PHE A 18 -7.25 -16.55 5.64
CA PHE A 18 -7.00 -17.57 6.65
C PHE A 18 -8.19 -18.51 6.87
N GLY A 19 -9.43 -18.02 6.67
CA GLY A 19 -10.66 -18.72 7.07
C GLY A 19 -11.07 -18.46 8.53
N TYR A 20 -10.49 -17.47 9.19
CA TYR A 20 -10.74 -17.10 10.59
C TYR A 20 -10.99 -15.59 10.71
N LYS A 21 -11.78 -15.19 11.72
CA LYS A 21 -11.96 -13.77 12.06
C LYS A 21 -10.65 -13.17 12.54
N ASN A 22 -10.37 -11.93 12.13
CA ASN A 22 -9.18 -11.20 12.56
C ASN A 22 -9.21 -10.88 14.07
N PRO A 23 -8.22 -11.34 14.87
CA PRO A 23 -8.09 -10.96 16.27
C PRO A 23 -7.33 -9.63 16.46
N LEU A 24 -6.62 -9.13 15.45
CA LEU A 24 -5.69 -8.01 15.56
C LEU A 24 -6.39 -6.65 15.47
N THR A 25 -5.83 -5.62 16.12
CA THR A 25 -6.13 -4.21 15.81
C THR A 25 -5.46 -3.78 14.50
N ILE A 26 -5.77 -2.57 14.02
CA ILE A 26 -5.16 -2.02 12.80
C ILE A 26 -3.67 -1.72 12.99
N GLU A 27 -3.25 -1.32 14.19
CA GLU A 27 -1.85 -1.08 14.58
C GLU A 27 -1.08 -2.38 14.73
N GLN A 28 -1.65 -3.38 15.41
CA GLN A 28 -1.05 -4.71 15.54
C GLN A 28 -0.86 -5.38 14.17
N PHE A 29 -1.85 -5.24 13.29
CA PHE A 29 -1.77 -5.71 11.93
C PHE A 29 -0.64 -5.02 11.14
N MET A 30 -0.58 -3.68 11.19
CA MET A 30 0.47 -2.89 10.56
C MET A 30 1.86 -3.29 11.06
N GLN A 31 2.07 -3.31 12.37
CA GLN A 31 3.35 -3.72 13.00
C GLN A 31 3.79 -5.13 12.59
N LYS A 32 2.85 -6.05 12.39
CA LYS A 32 3.12 -7.46 12.07
C LYS A 32 3.34 -7.74 10.59
N PHE A 33 2.71 -6.98 9.69
CA PHE A 33 2.68 -7.29 8.25
C PHE A 33 3.24 -6.19 7.34
N THR A 34 3.62 -5.01 7.85
CA THR A 34 4.07 -3.88 7.03
C THR A 34 5.44 -3.31 7.46
N PHE A 35 6.25 -4.12 8.15
CA PHE A 35 7.47 -3.66 8.82
C PHE A 35 8.58 -3.14 7.88
N ASP A 36 8.53 -3.52 6.60
CA ASP A 36 9.47 -3.13 5.54
C ASP A 36 8.82 -2.32 4.40
N VAL A 37 7.50 -2.17 4.40
CA VAL A 37 6.76 -1.42 3.38
C VAL A 37 6.93 0.08 3.61
N LYS A 38 7.30 0.83 2.56
CA LYS A 38 7.48 2.29 2.63
C LYS A 38 6.13 3.00 2.57
N LEU A 39 5.43 3.01 3.70
CA LEU A 39 4.18 3.74 3.84
C LEU A 39 4.41 5.27 3.78
N PRO A 40 3.42 6.05 3.32
CA PRO A 40 3.42 7.50 3.45
C PRO A 40 3.75 7.96 4.88
N GLN A 41 4.51 9.04 4.98
CA GLN A 41 4.89 9.62 6.26
C GLN A 41 4.08 10.90 6.54
N PRO A 42 3.68 11.15 7.79
CA PRO A 42 3.02 12.40 8.17
C PRO A 42 4.03 13.56 8.11
N VAL A 43 3.63 14.65 7.46
CA VAL A 43 4.39 15.91 7.36
C VAL A 43 3.45 17.08 7.62
N THR A 44 4.01 18.26 7.91
CA THR A 44 3.22 19.48 8.17
C THR A 44 3.00 20.26 6.88
N ASP A 45 1.75 20.61 6.60
CA ASP A 45 1.38 21.56 5.55
C ASP A 45 1.89 22.97 5.91
N ALA A 46 2.61 23.62 5.00
CA ALA A 46 3.25 24.92 5.24
C ALA A 46 2.35 26.14 4.91
N VAL A 47 1.05 25.92 4.69
CA VAL A 47 0.01 26.94 4.49
C VAL A 47 -0.91 27.02 5.72
N ASP A 48 -1.39 25.87 6.22
CA ASP A 48 -2.36 25.81 7.33
C ASP A 48 -1.84 25.14 8.62
N GLY A 49 -0.66 24.50 8.58
CA GLY A 49 -0.06 23.82 9.73
C GLY A 49 -0.66 22.45 10.08
N THR A 50 -1.56 21.92 9.25
CA THR A 50 -2.19 20.60 9.47
C THR A 50 -1.26 19.44 9.09
N THR A 51 -1.59 18.24 9.56
CA THR A 51 -0.88 17.01 9.15
C THR A 51 -1.40 16.53 7.80
N THR A 52 -0.49 16.44 6.83
CA THR A 52 -0.70 15.85 5.50
C THR A 52 0.28 14.68 5.29
N TRP A 53 0.15 13.93 4.20
CA TRP A 53 0.88 12.66 4.00
C TRP A 53 1.68 12.65 2.68
N ALA A 54 2.95 12.29 2.78
CA ALA A 54 3.92 12.40 1.70
C ALA A 54 4.68 11.07 1.46
N GLN A 55 4.96 10.74 0.20
CA GLN A 55 5.82 9.61 -0.17
C GLN A 55 7.31 9.78 0.21
N SER A 56 7.71 10.99 0.59
CA SER A 56 9.11 11.35 0.88
C SER A 56 9.18 12.55 1.80
N THR A 57 10.00 12.45 2.84
CA THR A 57 10.31 13.51 3.81
C THR A 57 11.55 14.33 3.45
N ASN A 58 12.15 14.10 2.25
CA ASN A 58 13.33 14.83 1.80
C ASN A 58 13.09 16.33 1.52
N PRO A 59 11.91 16.77 1.01
CA PRO A 59 11.59 18.18 0.89
C PRO A 59 11.40 18.85 2.26
N THR A 60 11.68 20.15 2.35
CA THR A 60 11.54 20.93 3.58
C THR A 60 10.25 21.74 3.67
N LYS A 61 9.46 21.79 2.60
CA LYS A 61 8.24 22.60 2.48
C LYS A 61 7.15 21.83 1.74
N PHE A 62 6.07 21.50 2.43
CA PHE A 62 4.96 20.71 1.90
C PHE A 62 3.68 21.53 1.79
N MET A 63 2.78 21.11 0.90
CA MET A 63 1.41 21.61 0.78
C MET A 63 0.49 20.45 0.43
N ARG A 64 -0.70 20.38 1.00
CA ARG A 64 -1.74 19.40 0.70
C ARG A 64 -2.36 19.71 -0.67
N MET A 65 -2.70 18.69 -1.46
CA MET A 65 -3.21 18.89 -2.82
C MET A 65 -4.48 19.76 -2.86
N ASP A 66 -5.32 19.65 -1.83
CA ASP A 66 -6.52 20.48 -1.66
C ASP A 66 -6.18 21.96 -1.39
N ASN A 67 -5.07 22.25 -0.69
CA ASN A 67 -4.57 23.61 -0.49
C ASN A 67 -3.95 24.18 -1.77
N ALA A 68 -3.26 23.35 -2.59
CA ALA A 68 -2.78 23.77 -3.91
C ALA A 68 -3.93 24.15 -4.85
N ARG A 69 -4.97 23.29 -4.92
CA ARG A 69 -6.26 23.57 -5.59
C ARG A 69 -7.05 24.70 -4.94
N GLY A 70 -6.79 25.01 -3.67
CA GLY A 70 -7.34 26.17 -2.98
C GLY A 70 -6.67 27.47 -3.42
N MET A 71 -5.34 27.48 -3.62
CA MET A 71 -4.60 28.66 -4.09
C MET A 71 -4.85 28.99 -5.56
N GLU A 72 -5.19 27.98 -6.38
CA GLU A 72 -5.80 28.08 -7.73
C GLU A 72 -7.13 28.87 -7.74
N ILE A 73 -7.82 28.92 -6.60
CA ILE A 73 -9.15 29.52 -6.44
C ILE A 73 -9.09 30.84 -5.63
N ALA A 74 -8.05 31.04 -4.80
CA ALA A 74 -8.04 32.06 -3.75
C ALA A 74 -6.85 33.05 -3.75
N GLY A 75 -5.82 32.86 -4.58
CA GLY A 75 -4.59 33.68 -4.52
C GLY A 75 -3.99 34.07 -5.87
N ALA A 76 -4.01 33.15 -6.83
CA ALA A 76 -4.03 33.50 -8.25
C ALA A 76 -5.47 33.25 -8.74
N THR A 77 -6.04 34.16 -9.52
CA THR A 77 -7.28 33.83 -10.24
C THR A 77 -6.91 33.02 -11.47
N ALA A 78 -7.85 32.24 -12.01
CA ALA A 78 -7.70 31.58 -13.30
C ALA A 78 -7.46 32.56 -14.48
N GLU A 79 -7.56 33.87 -14.23
CA GLU A 79 -7.28 34.96 -15.17
C GLU A 79 -5.78 35.33 -15.21
N THR A 80 -4.99 34.98 -14.18
CA THR A 80 -3.56 35.32 -14.08
C THR A 80 -2.61 34.14 -14.30
N ASP A 81 -3.14 32.92 -14.54
CA ASP A 81 -2.36 31.69 -14.80
C ASP A 81 -1.19 31.49 -13.81
N TYR A 82 -1.48 31.67 -12.50
CA TYR A 82 -0.51 31.57 -11.40
C TYR A 82 0.68 32.56 -11.45
N LEU A 83 0.70 33.53 -12.37
CA LEU A 83 1.79 34.49 -12.51
C LEU A 83 1.82 35.48 -11.35
N ARG A 84 2.95 35.52 -10.63
CA ARG A 84 3.29 36.57 -9.69
C ARG A 84 3.69 37.85 -10.43
N PRO A 85 3.55 39.05 -9.81
CA PRO A 85 4.16 40.28 -10.30
C PRO A 85 5.67 40.10 -10.51
N THR A 86 6.23 40.70 -11.56
CA THR A 86 7.66 40.59 -11.88
C THR A 86 8.52 41.32 -10.85
N GLU A 87 9.35 40.56 -10.14
CA GLU A 87 10.36 41.08 -9.23
C GLU A 87 11.67 41.40 -9.97
N LYS A 88 12.45 42.35 -9.43
CA LYS A 88 13.81 42.64 -9.92
C LYS A 88 14.81 41.82 -9.11
N PHE A 89 15.62 41.01 -9.79
CA PHE A 89 16.71 40.25 -9.19
C PHE A 89 18.05 40.88 -9.56
N GLU A 90 18.99 40.94 -8.61
CA GLU A 90 20.37 41.42 -8.82
C GLU A 90 21.40 40.31 -8.57
N THR A 91 21.02 39.26 -7.84
CA THR A 91 21.85 38.13 -7.41
C THR A 91 21.14 36.78 -7.65
N VAL A 92 21.86 35.66 -7.48
CA VAL A 92 21.25 34.32 -7.51
C VAL A 92 20.44 34.08 -6.22
N GLU A 93 20.88 34.68 -5.12
CA GLU A 93 20.26 34.66 -3.81
C GLU A 93 18.86 35.28 -3.84
N ASP A 94 18.63 36.37 -4.59
CA ASP A 94 17.29 36.95 -4.79
C ASP A 94 16.34 35.96 -5.51
N ILE A 95 16.84 35.29 -6.56
CA ILE A 95 16.09 34.30 -7.34
C ILE A 95 15.72 33.11 -6.45
N LEU A 96 16.68 32.61 -5.66
CA LEU A 96 16.45 31.55 -4.69
C LEU A 96 15.45 31.96 -3.60
N ALA A 97 15.55 33.18 -3.08
CA ALA A 97 14.62 33.71 -2.07
C ALA A 97 13.19 33.89 -2.61
N SER A 98 13.03 34.31 -3.88
CA SER A 98 11.73 34.38 -4.55
C SER A 98 11.17 32.99 -4.86
N TRP A 99 12.01 32.05 -5.30
CA TRP A 99 11.64 30.65 -5.54
C TRP A 99 11.19 29.93 -4.26
N GLN A 100 11.89 30.09 -3.13
CA GLN A 100 11.51 29.47 -1.85
C GLN A 100 10.12 29.88 -1.34
N GLN A 101 9.58 31.01 -1.80
CA GLN A 101 8.20 31.41 -1.49
C GLN A 101 7.17 30.52 -2.18
N VAL A 102 7.46 30.02 -3.39
CA VAL A 102 6.54 29.18 -4.21
C VAL A 102 6.96 27.71 -4.35
N ASN A 103 8.17 27.34 -3.92
CA ASN A 103 8.70 25.97 -4.00
C ASN A 103 8.10 25.07 -2.91
N TYR A 104 6.87 24.59 -3.13
CA TYR A 104 6.21 23.60 -2.28
C TYR A 104 6.20 22.22 -2.94
N THR A 105 6.37 21.15 -2.15
CA THR A 105 6.04 19.79 -2.60
C THR A 105 4.58 19.48 -2.28
N THR A 106 3.78 19.17 -3.31
CA THR A 106 2.39 18.72 -3.15
C THR A 106 2.32 17.32 -2.54
N THR A 107 1.42 17.15 -1.57
CA THR A 107 1.19 15.95 -0.76
C THR A 107 -0.28 15.51 -0.85
N GLU A 108 -0.60 14.28 -0.48
CA GLU A 108 -1.91 13.65 -0.74
C GLU A 108 -2.37 13.81 -2.21
N ARG A 109 -1.46 13.63 -3.18
CA ARG A 109 -1.77 13.80 -4.61
C ARG A 109 -2.77 12.73 -5.05
N GLN A 110 -3.98 13.15 -5.41
CA GLN A 110 -5.10 12.27 -5.75
C GLN A 110 -5.81 12.74 -7.02
N ASN A 111 -5.90 11.86 -8.02
CA ASN A 111 -6.62 12.09 -9.28
C ASN A 111 -7.69 11.02 -9.48
N ASP A 112 -8.91 11.40 -9.88
CA ASP A 112 -10.04 10.51 -10.18
C ASP A 112 -10.34 9.45 -9.10
N SER A 113 -10.05 9.75 -7.84
CA SER A 113 -10.01 8.78 -6.74
C SER A 113 -10.99 9.16 -5.62
N ILE A 114 -11.57 8.16 -4.96
CA ILE A 114 -12.65 8.32 -3.97
C ILE A 114 -12.29 7.55 -2.69
N ASN A 115 -12.68 8.08 -1.53
CA ASN A 115 -12.43 7.45 -0.23
C ASN A 115 -10.94 7.14 0.01
N ILE A 116 -10.10 8.16 -0.10
CA ILE A 116 -8.67 8.07 0.20
C ILE A 116 -8.41 8.63 1.60
N ALA A 117 -7.37 8.15 2.30
CA ALA A 117 -6.89 8.73 3.56
C ALA A 117 -5.43 8.32 3.84
N GLN A 118 -4.66 9.21 4.48
CA GLN A 118 -3.26 9.00 4.87
C GLN A 118 -2.33 8.61 3.69
N SER A 119 -2.70 8.93 2.44
CA SER A 119 -2.17 8.32 1.21
C SER A 119 -1.79 9.34 0.15
N ASP A 120 -0.78 9.03 -0.68
CA ASP A 120 -0.17 9.97 -1.64
C ASP A 120 0.12 9.31 -3.01
N ASN A 121 0.11 10.10 -4.09
CA ASN A 121 0.24 9.63 -5.48
C ASN A 121 -0.77 8.52 -5.88
N ILE A 122 -2.06 8.80 -5.70
CA ILE A 122 -3.17 7.86 -5.94
C ILE A 122 -3.96 8.26 -7.20
N GLN A 123 -4.28 7.30 -8.08
CA GLN A 123 -4.92 7.54 -9.37
C GLN A 123 -6.06 6.56 -9.68
N ARG A 124 -7.23 7.04 -10.10
CA ARG A 124 -8.40 6.23 -10.52
C ARG A 124 -8.72 5.07 -9.55
N SER A 125 -8.66 5.33 -8.24
CA SER A 125 -8.71 4.30 -7.20
C SER A 125 -9.74 4.60 -6.09
N GLU A 126 -10.19 3.56 -5.40
CA GLU A 126 -11.27 3.64 -4.40
C GLU A 126 -10.88 2.97 -3.06
N ASN A 127 -11.25 3.58 -1.92
CA ASN A 127 -11.06 3.00 -0.59
C ASN A 127 -9.57 2.66 -0.32
N VAL A 128 -8.72 3.68 -0.31
CA VAL A 128 -7.26 3.54 -0.09
C VAL A 128 -6.83 4.16 1.24
N PHE A 129 -6.16 3.38 2.09
CA PHE A 129 -5.68 3.80 3.41
C PHE A 129 -4.17 3.64 3.55
N ARG A 130 -3.50 4.69 4.02
CA ARG A 130 -2.06 4.74 4.37
C ARG A 130 -1.16 4.03 3.36
N SER A 131 -1.30 4.38 2.08
CA SER A 131 -0.64 3.74 0.93
C SER A 131 -0.11 4.77 -0.07
N GLN A 132 0.78 4.38 -0.98
CA GLN A 132 1.29 5.23 -2.05
C GLN A 132 1.37 4.55 -3.42
N ASP A 133 1.56 5.32 -4.48
CA ASP A 133 1.78 4.85 -5.86
C ASP A 133 0.69 3.91 -6.42
N VAL A 134 -0.54 4.02 -5.91
CA VAL A 134 -1.69 3.15 -6.25
C VAL A 134 -2.42 3.67 -7.50
N ARG A 135 -2.70 2.78 -8.47
CA ARG A 135 -3.41 3.11 -9.71
C ARG A 135 -4.47 2.07 -10.06
N ASP A 136 -5.61 2.53 -10.58
CA ASP A 136 -6.69 1.70 -11.14
C ASP A 136 -7.20 0.60 -10.16
N SER A 137 -7.14 0.85 -8.84
CA SER A 137 -7.29 -0.19 -7.80
C SER A 137 -8.35 0.14 -6.75
N ARG A 138 -8.81 -0.86 -5.99
CA ARG A 138 -9.79 -0.71 -4.91
C ARG A 138 -9.37 -1.43 -3.63
N ASN A 139 -9.86 -0.95 -2.49
CA ASN A 139 -9.72 -1.56 -1.16
C ASN A 139 -8.25 -1.90 -0.81
N ILE A 140 -7.39 -0.87 -0.88
CA ILE A 140 -5.94 -0.99 -0.70
C ILE A 140 -5.54 -0.39 0.64
N VAL A 141 -4.81 -1.15 1.44
CA VAL A 141 -4.33 -0.75 2.78
C VAL A 141 -2.82 -1.03 2.87
N PHE A 142 -2.09 -0.14 3.54
CA PHE A 142 -0.65 -0.26 3.84
C PHE A 142 0.26 -0.72 2.67
N THR A 143 0.15 -0.12 1.50
CA THR A 143 0.83 -0.57 0.27
C THR A 143 1.75 0.50 -0.34
N ASP A 144 2.94 0.12 -0.78
CA ASP A 144 3.88 0.93 -1.58
C ASP A 144 3.79 0.50 -3.06
N GLY A 145 2.88 1.10 -3.82
CA GLY A 145 2.67 0.83 -5.25
C GLY A 145 1.73 -0.35 -5.53
N ALA A 146 0.69 -0.09 -6.33
CA ALA A 146 -0.23 -1.13 -6.80
C ALA A 146 -0.87 -0.75 -8.14
N GLY A 147 -1.16 -1.76 -8.98
CA GLY A 147 -1.85 -1.57 -10.25
C GLY A 147 -2.96 -2.59 -10.46
N ARG A 148 -4.18 -2.13 -10.75
CA ARG A 148 -5.33 -2.98 -11.13
C ARG A 148 -5.68 -4.08 -10.12
N CYS A 149 -5.70 -3.74 -8.83
CA CYS A 149 -5.96 -4.68 -7.72
C CYS A 149 -7.29 -4.36 -7.00
N GLU A 150 -7.95 -5.34 -6.38
CA GLU A 150 -9.26 -5.13 -5.72
C GLU A 150 -9.25 -5.34 -4.19
N PHE A 151 -8.24 -6.01 -3.61
CA PHE A 151 -8.07 -6.19 -2.16
C PHE A 151 -6.60 -6.46 -1.79
N ILE A 152 -5.93 -5.50 -1.12
CA ILE A 152 -4.54 -5.64 -0.62
C ILE A 152 -4.43 -4.95 0.75
N ALA A 153 -3.62 -5.52 1.65
CA ALA A 153 -3.32 -4.97 2.98
C ALA A 153 -1.81 -4.85 3.34
N ALA A 154 -0.86 -5.24 2.47
CA ALA A 154 0.59 -4.98 2.64
C ALA A 154 1.45 -5.39 1.41
N SER A 155 1.82 -4.51 0.45
CA SER A 155 2.67 -4.88 -0.73
C SER A 155 3.66 -3.80 -1.22
N GLN A 156 4.60 -4.14 -2.13
CA GLN A 156 5.71 -3.28 -2.61
C GLN A 156 5.80 -3.03 -4.16
N ARG A 157 5.12 -3.83 -5.01
CA ARG A 157 4.51 -3.42 -6.30
C ARG A 157 3.72 -4.54 -6.99
N SER A 158 2.71 -4.20 -7.82
CA SER A 158 1.88 -5.25 -8.47
C SER A 158 1.28 -4.96 -9.85
N GLN A 159 0.80 -6.03 -10.53
CA GLN A 159 -0.09 -5.93 -11.69
C GLN A 159 -1.26 -6.96 -11.79
N ALA A 160 -1.34 -8.00 -10.94
CA ALA A 160 -2.53 -8.86 -10.75
C ALA A 160 -2.52 -9.64 -9.42
N SER A 161 -3.54 -9.51 -8.56
CA SER A 161 -3.61 -10.19 -7.23
C SER A 161 -5.01 -10.24 -6.58
N VAL A 162 -5.33 -11.32 -5.84
CA VAL A 162 -6.54 -11.46 -4.99
C VAL A 162 -6.28 -12.45 -3.84
N PHE A 163 -6.62 -12.24 -2.55
CA PHE A 163 -6.72 -11.00 -1.78
C PHE A 163 -5.47 -10.93 -0.87
N GLY A 164 -4.69 -9.84 -0.87
CA GLY A 164 -3.33 -9.86 -0.30
C GLY A 164 -3.19 -9.34 1.14
N ILE A 165 -2.43 -10.06 1.96
CA ILE A 165 -1.59 -9.49 3.05
C ILE A 165 -0.14 -9.78 2.63
N ARG A 166 0.17 -9.33 1.40
CA ARG A 166 1.08 -9.87 0.37
C ARG A 166 1.55 -8.66 -0.42
N ILE A 167 2.84 -8.38 -0.60
CA ILE A 167 3.90 -9.18 -1.24
C ILE A 167 3.50 -9.62 -2.66
N ASP A 168 4.45 -9.82 -3.57
CA ASP A 168 5.19 -8.69 -4.15
C ASP A 168 5.40 -9.05 -5.61
N ASP A 169 4.47 -8.60 -6.46
CA ASP A 169 4.33 -9.18 -7.79
C ASP A 169 3.49 -8.41 -8.82
N SER A 170 4.16 -8.14 -9.95
CA SER A 170 3.64 -8.20 -11.33
C SER A 170 2.46 -9.15 -11.67
N GLY A 171 2.63 -10.45 -11.88
CA GLY A 171 2.01 -11.21 -12.98
C GLY A 171 1.04 -12.38 -12.72
N GLU A 172 0.37 -12.56 -11.56
CA GLU A 172 -0.97 -13.21 -11.36
C GLU A 172 -1.09 -14.03 -10.05
N CYS A 173 -1.25 -13.35 -8.92
CA CYS A 173 -1.48 -13.97 -7.60
C CYS A 173 -2.95 -14.33 -7.31
N THR A 174 -3.21 -15.51 -6.73
CA THR A 174 -4.53 -15.97 -6.20
C THR A 174 -4.33 -17.23 -5.33
N ASN A 175 -5.22 -17.64 -4.41
CA ASN A 175 -5.77 -16.82 -3.32
C ASN A 175 -4.75 -16.85 -2.16
N CYS A 176 -4.60 -15.80 -1.37
CA CYS A 176 -3.28 -15.40 -0.90
C CYS A 176 -3.08 -15.37 0.63
N PHE A 177 -2.44 -16.41 1.21
CA PHE A 177 -1.38 -16.23 2.24
C PHE A 177 0.02 -16.22 1.54
N ASN A 178 1.08 -15.63 2.11
CA ASN A 178 1.56 -14.41 1.41
C ASN A 178 3.05 -14.13 1.11
N VAL A 179 3.51 -14.44 -0.11
CA VAL A 179 4.87 -14.13 -0.67
C VAL A 179 4.83 -13.94 -2.23
N SER A 180 5.94 -14.18 -2.96
CA SER A 180 6.32 -13.85 -4.35
C SER A 180 5.87 -14.83 -5.49
N TRP A 181 6.54 -14.76 -6.66
CA TRP A 181 6.08 -15.03 -8.06
C TRP A 181 4.86 -14.17 -8.38
N CYS A 182 4.67 -13.59 -9.55
CA CYS A 182 5.10 -13.66 -10.96
C CYS A 182 4.38 -14.78 -11.72
N GLY A 183 4.53 -14.85 -13.03
CA GLY A 183 3.51 -15.28 -14.00
C GLY A 183 2.64 -16.55 -13.79
N ARG A 184 1.76 -16.60 -12.75
CA ARG A 184 0.55 -17.43 -12.47
C ARG A 184 0.58 -18.40 -11.27
N LEU A 185 -0.25 -18.11 -10.25
CA LEU A 185 -0.26 -18.83 -8.95
C LEU A 185 -1.48 -19.77 -8.74
N THR A 186 -2.20 -19.67 -7.60
CA THR A 186 -3.25 -20.60 -7.07
C THR A 186 -2.68 -21.81 -6.32
N ASN A 187 -2.95 -22.08 -5.04
CA ASN A 187 -3.82 -21.48 -4.01
C ASN A 187 -2.97 -21.38 -2.72
N CYS A 188 -2.64 -20.16 -2.31
CA CYS A 188 -1.41 -19.78 -1.62
C CYS A 188 -1.53 -19.56 -0.10
N MET A 189 -0.45 -19.44 0.69
CA MET A 189 0.97 -19.87 0.68
C MET A 189 1.48 -19.55 2.13
N PHE A 190 2.53 -20.09 2.73
CA PHE A 190 3.81 -20.54 2.18
C PHE A 190 4.64 -19.35 1.65
N MET A 191 5.51 -19.53 0.66
CA MET A 191 6.52 -18.56 0.25
C MET A 191 6.67 -18.47 -1.29
N HIS A 192 7.93 -18.57 -1.75
CA HIS A 192 8.39 -18.98 -3.08
C HIS A 192 8.63 -17.88 -4.14
N ASP A 193 9.87 -17.85 -4.61
CA ASP A 193 10.39 -17.07 -5.74
C ASP A 193 9.96 -17.68 -7.12
N CYS A 194 8.81 -18.36 -7.16
CA CYS A 194 8.63 -19.60 -7.94
C CYS A 194 8.72 -19.49 -9.45
N GLY A 195 8.10 -18.40 -9.92
CA GLY A 195 5.93 -17.81 -11.92
C GLY A 195 5.89 -20.55 -11.77
N ASP A 196 5.15 -21.63 -12.21
CA ASP A 196 3.83 -22.05 -12.76
C ASP A 196 3.28 -23.17 -11.84
N MET A 197 2.05 -23.05 -11.33
CA MET A 197 1.70 -23.58 -9.99
C MET A 197 0.36 -24.33 -9.80
N GLN A 198 0.39 -25.23 -8.81
CA GLN A 198 -0.66 -25.62 -7.83
C GLN A 198 -0.05 -26.65 -6.86
N ASP A 199 -0.32 -26.73 -5.55
CA ASP A 199 -1.40 -26.18 -4.68
C ASP A 199 -0.84 -26.06 -3.23
N SER A 200 -1.07 -24.95 -2.49
CA SER A 200 0.05 -24.31 -1.76
C SER A 200 -0.20 -23.70 -0.35
N MET A 201 0.16 -24.44 0.69
CA MET A 201 0.90 -23.99 1.98
C MET A 201 3.68 -24.89 2.77
N PHE A 202 4.79 -24.12 3.13
CA PHE A 202 6.23 -24.34 2.89
C PHE A 202 6.63 -24.55 1.39
N CYS A 203 7.91 -24.28 1.06
CA CYS A 203 8.46 -24.17 -0.31
C CYS A 203 9.86 -24.83 -0.37
N THR A 204 10.68 -24.86 -1.44
CA THR A 204 10.90 -24.00 -2.63
C THR A 204 11.46 -24.79 -3.84
N ASN A 205 11.58 -24.12 -4.99
CA ASN A 205 12.10 -24.59 -6.29
C ASN A 205 11.51 -25.90 -6.83
N LEU A 206 10.21 -26.14 -6.59
CA LEU A 206 9.46 -27.28 -7.14
C LEU A 206 8.33 -26.80 -8.05
N SER A 207 8.11 -27.50 -9.16
CA SER A 207 6.98 -27.29 -10.07
C SER A 207 6.12 -28.55 -10.19
N GLY A 208 4.80 -28.39 -10.29
CA GLY A 208 3.85 -29.48 -10.55
C GLY A 208 3.64 -30.49 -9.41
N LYS A 209 3.55 -30.04 -8.15
CA LYS A 209 3.33 -30.91 -6.96
C LYS A 209 2.33 -30.31 -5.97
N ARG A 210 1.46 -31.15 -5.40
CA ARG A 210 0.40 -30.77 -4.44
C ARG A 210 0.65 -31.38 -3.06
N PHE A 211 0.13 -30.72 -2.02
CA PHE A 211 0.22 -31.15 -0.61
C PHE A 211 1.65 -31.34 -0.07
N CYS A 212 2.59 -30.52 -0.54
CA CYS A 212 3.97 -30.53 -0.05
C CYS A 212 4.15 -29.60 1.15
N ILE A 213 5.01 -29.98 2.09
CA ILE A 213 5.50 -29.18 3.22
C ILE A 213 7.02 -29.40 3.32
N ALA A 214 7.81 -28.35 3.17
CA ALA A 214 9.29 -28.36 3.23
C ALA A 214 9.92 -29.47 2.35
N ASN A 215 9.49 -29.51 1.09
CA ASN A 215 9.87 -30.51 0.07
C ASN A 215 9.51 -31.99 0.39
N MET A 216 8.82 -32.26 1.50
CA MET A 216 8.15 -33.55 1.78
C MET A 216 6.71 -33.50 1.27
N GLN A 217 6.14 -34.62 0.79
CA GLN A 217 4.76 -34.69 0.30
C GLN A 217 3.85 -35.45 1.29
N PHE A 218 2.65 -34.94 1.52
CA PHE A 218 1.69 -35.45 2.51
C PHE A 218 0.34 -35.84 1.89
N GLU A 219 -0.43 -36.63 2.64
CA GLU A 219 -1.85 -36.88 2.37
C GLU A 219 -2.70 -35.66 2.73
N GLU A 220 -3.80 -35.44 1.98
CA GLU A 220 -4.61 -34.22 2.07
C GLU A 220 -5.15 -33.95 3.48
N ALA A 221 -5.61 -34.99 4.19
CA ALA A 221 -6.18 -34.85 5.53
C ALA A 221 -5.13 -34.41 6.59
N GLU A 222 -3.91 -34.93 6.49
CA GLU A 222 -2.82 -34.51 7.39
C GLU A 222 -2.33 -33.11 7.04
N TYR A 223 -2.16 -32.83 5.75
CA TYR A 223 -1.81 -31.49 5.25
C TYR A 223 -2.79 -30.43 5.74
N ARG A 224 -4.11 -30.69 5.70
CA ARG A 224 -5.14 -29.77 6.22
C ARG A 224 -5.04 -29.60 7.75
N ARG A 225 -4.80 -30.68 8.51
CA ARG A 225 -4.57 -30.60 9.96
C ARG A 225 -3.34 -29.75 10.31
N LEU A 226 -2.26 -29.84 9.52
CA LEU A 226 -1.04 -29.06 9.71
C LEU A 226 -1.24 -27.58 9.32
N ARG A 227 -2.02 -27.30 8.26
CA ARG A 227 -2.41 -25.94 7.86
C ARG A 227 -2.99 -25.14 9.03
N ASP A 228 -4.00 -25.70 9.70
CA ASP A 228 -4.78 -24.95 10.69
C ASP A 228 -3.98 -24.63 11.95
N ILE A 229 -3.01 -25.49 12.32
CA ILE A 229 -2.03 -25.21 13.40
C ILE A 229 -1.18 -23.97 13.06
N VAL A 230 -0.69 -23.88 11.82
CA VAL A 230 0.12 -22.72 11.36
C VAL A 230 -0.74 -21.46 11.31
N VAL A 231 -1.99 -21.55 10.85
CA VAL A 231 -2.91 -20.40 10.80
C VAL A 231 -3.21 -19.86 12.20
N GLN A 232 -3.43 -20.73 13.19
CA GLN A 232 -3.60 -20.30 14.58
C GLN A 232 -2.36 -19.55 15.08
N TRP A 233 -1.16 -20.14 14.95
CA TRP A 233 0.10 -19.51 15.37
C TRP A 233 0.37 -18.16 14.70
N VAL A 234 0.08 -18.01 13.40
CA VAL A 234 0.19 -16.73 12.68
C VAL A 234 -0.72 -15.65 13.28
N LEU A 235 -1.93 -16.03 13.71
CA LEU A 235 -2.91 -15.10 14.27
C LEU A 235 -2.74 -14.85 15.78
N THR A 236 -2.04 -15.71 16.53
CA THR A 236 -1.78 -15.55 17.97
C THR A 236 -0.37 -15.04 18.31
N ASP A 237 0.67 -15.81 18.03
CA ASP A 237 1.93 -15.74 18.81
C ASP A 237 3.16 -15.20 18.06
N GLY A 238 3.01 -14.79 16.79
CA GLY A 238 4.11 -14.22 15.99
C GLY A 238 4.60 -12.82 16.42
N VAL A 239 5.00 -12.63 17.68
CA VAL A 239 5.60 -11.38 18.23
C VAL A 239 6.77 -11.69 19.20
N SER A 240 7.70 -12.55 18.78
CA SER A 240 9.04 -12.68 19.40
C SER A 240 10.00 -13.43 18.48
N GLY A 241 11.03 -12.75 17.97
CA GLY A 241 12.02 -13.29 17.04
C GLY A 241 12.89 -12.19 16.46
#